data_AF-A0A126T8Q4-F1
#
_entry.id   AF-A0A126T8Q4-F1
#
_cell.length_a   1.000
_cell.length_b   1.000
_cell.length_c   1.000
_cell.angle_alpha   90.00
_cell.angle_beta   90.00
_cell.angle_gamma   90.00
#
_symmetry.space_group_name_H-M   'P 1'
#
loop_
_entity.id
_entity.type
_entity.pdbx_description
1 polymer ?
#
loop_
_entity_poly.entity_id
_entity_poly.type
_entity_poly.pdbx_seq_one_letter_code
_entity_poly.pdbx_strand_id
1 'polypeptide(L)'
;MPTQPNIQIRKIPSGYPGTLQTVEQVCELIKTGAKDFTVRQSAIDILRQRAVKPKDYLAEIKALFEWVQQNIRYTKDTFRVEVLHSAKRMLELRAGDCDDMTILLGSMLEAIGHPVRLVLSGANPARPDQFSHIYLEVLYRDQWIALDATMPHAMGWSSQAPVKKVVPLPRRVAAADSMSLHGLDAVPERVSLLPDLLCAIRHEVFKPHDPRIKTLWQILRHRHLLQKSAWLQAVLQRVWRQGLAAKPRPRLARRLERLFHEWRLLVPEPALTRPKPALTPAAMQSLRPVALKPVGSVRPVKMQSMRAVELQPHALRSPRK
;
A
#
# COMPACT_ATOMS: atom_id res chain seq x y z
N MET A 1 -5.48 34.11 -5.35
CA MET A 1 -4.29 33.59 -6.04
C MET A 1 -4.08 32.15 -5.60
N PRO A 2 -3.97 31.16 -6.50
CA PRO A 2 -3.58 29.82 -6.10
C PRO A 2 -2.23 29.89 -5.38
N THR A 3 -2.14 29.26 -4.22
CA THR A 3 -0.90 29.22 -3.44
C THR A 3 0.15 28.50 -4.27
N GLN A 4 1.35 29.08 -4.39
CA GLN A 4 2.42 28.42 -5.13
C GLN A 4 2.74 27.05 -4.50
N PRO A 5 2.97 26.01 -5.31
CA PRO A 5 3.31 24.70 -4.77
C PRO A 5 4.68 24.77 -4.08
N ASN A 6 4.77 24.19 -2.88
CA ASN A 6 6.06 23.96 -2.23
C ASN A 6 6.71 22.72 -2.87
N ILE A 7 7.85 22.93 -3.55
CA ILE A 7 8.57 21.88 -4.28
C ILE A 7 9.86 21.57 -3.52
N GLN A 8 10.08 20.28 -3.25
CA GLN A 8 11.31 19.78 -2.64
C GLN A 8 12.02 18.84 -3.62
N ILE A 9 13.25 19.16 -3.98
CA ILE A 9 14.08 18.31 -4.83
C ILE A 9 15.06 17.54 -3.95
N ARG A 10 15.13 16.22 -4.13
CA ARG A 10 16.03 15.34 -3.38
C ARG A 10 16.72 14.38 -4.33
N LYS A 11 17.96 14.01 -3.99
CA LYS A 11 18.67 12.93 -4.65
C LYS A 11 18.34 11.63 -3.91
N ILE A 12 17.89 10.63 -4.65
CA ILE A 12 17.68 9.27 -4.12
C ILE A 12 18.75 8.31 -4.69
N PRO A 13 19.12 7.24 -3.97
CA PRO A 13 19.97 6.19 -4.50
C PRO A 13 19.37 5.51 -5.72
N SER A 14 20.20 4.82 -6.50
CA SER A 14 19.71 3.97 -7.58
C SER A 14 19.16 2.64 -7.06
N GLY A 15 18.28 2.02 -7.85
CA GLY A 15 17.75 0.69 -7.59
C GLY A 15 16.90 0.61 -6.32
N TYR A 16 16.96 -0.55 -5.67
CA TYR A 16 16.10 -0.85 -4.52
C TYR A 16 16.23 0.12 -3.32
N PRO A 17 17.42 0.60 -2.93
CA PRO A 17 17.52 1.61 -1.88
C PRO A 17 16.77 2.91 -2.24
N GLY A 18 16.76 3.29 -3.52
CA GLY A 18 15.95 4.40 -4.02
C GLY A 18 14.45 4.12 -3.85
N THR A 19 14.00 2.93 -4.26
CA THR A 19 12.61 2.50 -4.06
C THR A 19 12.19 2.56 -2.58
N LEU A 20 13.05 2.11 -1.65
CA LEU A 20 12.74 2.20 -0.22
C LEU A 20 12.58 3.65 0.26
N GLN A 21 13.42 4.56 -0.22
CA GLN A 21 13.32 5.98 0.10
C GLN A 21 12.06 6.62 -0.49
N THR A 22 11.67 6.27 -1.72
CA THR A 22 10.39 6.67 -2.31
C THR A 22 9.22 6.18 -1.44
N VAL A 23 9.22 4.91 -1.05
CA VAL A 23 8.14 4.32 -0.24
C VAL A 23 8.03 4.96 1.14
N GLU A 24 9.16 5.29 1.77
CA GLU A 24 9.17 6.07 3.01
C GLU A 24 8.50 7.43 2.81
N GLN A 25 8.82 8.12 1.71
CA GLN A 25 8.21 9.41 1.39
C GLN A 25 6.71 9.30 1.08
N VAL A 26 6.27 8.25 0.38
CA VAL A 26 4.85 7.92 0.16
C VAL A 26 4.14 7.73 1.50
N CYS A 27 4.73 6.97 2.44
CA CYS A 27 4.16 6.78 3.77
C CYS A 27 4.01 8.11 4.53
N GLU A 28 5.01 8.98 4.48
CA GLU A 28 4.94 10.30 5.13
C GLU A 28 3.91 11.23 4.47
N LEU A 29 3.78 11.19 3.15
CA LEU A 29 2.76 11.94 2.43
C LEU A 29 1.35 11.46 2.77
N ILE A 30 1.12 10.15 2.91
CA ILE A 30 -0.16 9.60 3.36
C ILE A 30 -0.49 10.08 4.77
N LYS A 31 0.46 9.96 5.71
CA LYS A 31 0.26 10.40 7.10
C LYS A 31 -0.01 11.89 7.22
N THR A 32 0.64 12.70 6.39
CA THR A 32 0.44 14.15 6.38
C THR A 32 -0.91 14.48 5.75
N GLY A 33 -1.26 13.85 4.63
CA GLY A 33 -2.54 14.01 3.96
C GLY A 33 -3.72 13.57 4.81
N ALA A 34 -3.57 12.50 5.60
CA ALA A 34 -4.59 12.03 6.55
C ALA A 34 -4.95 13.09 7.62
N LYS A 35 -4.03 14.01 7.92
CA LYS A 35 -4.21 15.10 8.89
C LYS A 35 -4.61 16.42 8.24
N ASP A 36 -4.68 16.49 6.91
CA ASP A 36 -5.08 17.70 6.19
C ASP A 36 -6.61 17.79 6.14
N PHE A 37 -7.17 18.88 6.70
CA PHE A 37 -8.62 19.11 6.73
C PHE A 37 -9.24 19.17 5.32
N THR A 38 -8.50 19.65 4.32
CA THR A 38 -8.97 19.71 2.92
C THR A 38 -9.18 18.30 2.36
N VAL A 39 -8.25 17.39 2.66
CA VAL A 39 -8.32 15.99 2.24
C VAL A 39 -9.47 15.28 2.94
N ARG A 40 -9.59 15.46 4.26
CA ARG A 40 -10.71 14.91 5.03
C ARG A 40 -12.06 15.44 4.56
N GLN A 41 -12.17 16.74 4.33
CA GLN A 41 -13.41 17.38 3.84
C GLN A 41 -13.78 16.83 2.47
N SER A 42 -12.81 16.70 1.56
CA SER A 42 -13.05 16.13 0.22
C SER A 42 -13.57 14.70 0.28
N ALA A 43 -13.00 13.86 1.16
CA ALA A 43 -13.50 12.51 1.37
C ALA A 43 -14.95 12.51 1.86
N ILE A 44 -15.29 13.34 2.85
CA ILE A 44 -16.67 13.48 3.37
C ILE A 44 -17.62 13.96 2.26
N ASP A 45 -17.21 14.94 1.46
CA ASP A 45 -18.06 15.48 0.40
C ASP A 45 -18.36 14.43 -0.68
N ILE A 46 -17.38 13.59 -1.04
CA ILE A 46 -17.59 12.46 -1.96
C ILE A 46 -18.62 11.47 -1.40
N LEU A 47 -18.51 11.12 -0.11
CA LEU A 47 -19.46 10.21 0.54
C LEU A 47 -20.88 10.79 0.55
N ARG A 48 -21.01 12.10 0.82
CA ARG A 48 -22.30 12.81 0.79
C ARG A 48 -22.88 12.86 -0.61
N GLN A 49 -22.07 13.21 -1.62
CA GLN A 49 -22.49 13.27 -3.02
C GLN A 49 -22.96 11.91 -3.54
N ARG A 50 -22.33 10.82 -3.08
CA ARG A 50 -22.73 9.44 -3.40
C ARG A 50 -23.82 8.88 -2.49
N ALA A 51 -24.37 9.68 -1.57
CA ALA A 51 -25.37 9.28 -0.59
C ALA A 51 -25.01 8.00 0.18
N VAL A 52 -23.72 7.83 0.51
CA VAL A 52 -23.26 6.69 1.32
C VAL A 52 -23.89 6.76 2.70
N LYS A 53 -24.49 5.66 3.13
CA LYS A 53 -25.18 5.59 4.43
C LYS A 53 -24.17 5.72 5.57
N PRO A 54 -24.51 6.44 6.66
CA PRO A 54 -23.67 6.47 7.84
C PRO A 54 -23.35 5.05 8.34
N LYS A 55 -22.08 4.81 8.70
CA LYS A 55 -21.56 3.52 9.21
C LYS A 55 -21.55 2.39 8.18
N ASP A 56 -21.83 2.66 6.90
CA ASP A 56 -21.57 1.70 5.82
C ASP A 56 -20.10 1.81 5.36
N TYR A 57 -19.20 1.36 6.22
CA TYR A 57 -17.75 1.47 6.04
C TYR A 57 -17.24 0.82 4.74
N LEU A 58 -17.89 -0.25 4.26
CA LEU A 58 -17.50 -0.88 3.00
C LEU A 58 -17.90 -0.01 1.80
N ALA A 59 -19.09 0.59 1.85
CA ALA A 59 -19.52 1.54 0.84
C ALA A 59 -18.67 2.83 0.87
N GLU A 60 -18.19 3.27 2.03
CA GLU A 60 -17.25 4.40 2.12
C GLU A 60 -15.95 4.11 1.39
N ILE A 61 -15.33 2.95 1.67
CA ILE A 61 -14.11 2.49 1.02
C ILE A 61 -14.31 2.43 -0.50
N LYS A 62 -15.38 1.76 -0.95
CA LYS A 62 -15.71 1.60 -2.36
C LYS A 62 -15.91 2.96 -3.04
N ALA A 63 -16.64 3.87 -2.40
CA ALA A 63 -16.93 5.20 -2.93
C ALA A 63 -15.66 6.02 -3.18
N LEU A 64 -14.73 6.01 -2.22
CA LEU A 64 -13.45 6.73 -2.36
C LEU A 64 -12.55 6.09 -3.42
N PHE A 65 -12.45 4.75 -3.42
CA PHE A 65 -11.70 4.01 -4.43
C PHE A 65 -12.16 4.34 -5.86
N GLU A 66 -13.46 4.20 -6.11
CA GLU A 66 -14.03 4.49 -7.43
C GLU A 66 -13.91 5.97 -7.80
N TRP A 67 -14.03 6.87 -6.83
CA TRP A 67 -13.86 8.29 -7.09
C TRP A 67 -12.43 8.57 -7.57
N VAL A 68 -11.41 8.06 -6.88
CA VAL A 68 -10.01 8.25 -7.31
C VAL A 68 -9.77 7.63 -8.69
N GLN A 69 -10.24 6.40 -8.92
CA GLN A 69 -10.12 5.71 -10.21
C GLN A 69 -10.77 6.48 -11.37
N GLN A 70 -11.90 7.15 -11.13
CA GLN A 70 -12.67 7.86 -12.17
C GLN A 70 -12.26 9.32 -12.35
N ASN A 71 -11.69 9.95 -11.33
CA ASN A 71 -11.46 11.39 -11.30
C ASN A 71 -10.00 11.80 -11.37
N ILE A 72 -9.07 10.84 -11.33
CA ILE A 72 -7.63 11.09 -11.48
C ILE A 72 -7.15 10.46 -12.78
N ARG A 73 -6.56 11.28 -13.65
CA ARG A 73 -5.95 10.83 -14.89
C ARG A 73 -4.56 10.25 -14.63
N TYR A 74 -4.35 8.98 -14.98
CA TYR A 74 -3.01 8.40 -14.97
C TYR A 74 -2.07 9.17 -15.91
N THR A 75 -1.00 9.74 -15.37
CA THR A 75 0.01 10.50 -16.11
C THR A 75 1.37 10.13 -15.57
N LYS A 76 2.28 9.70 -16.46
CA LYS A 76 3.64 9.35 -16.08
C LYS A 76 4.37 10.55 -15.48
N ASP A 77 5.33 10.22 -14.64
CA ASP A 77 6.34 11.13 -14.15
C ASP A 77 7.06 11.95 -15.21
N THR A 78 7.62 13.06 -14.75
CA THR A 78 8.52 13.87 -15.56
C THR A 78 9.69 13.02 -16.03
N PHE A 79 10.11 13.19 -17.29
CA PHE A 79 11.13 12.34 -17.87
C PHE A 79 12.40 12.26 -17.02
N ARG A 80 12.73 11.04 -16.55
CA ARG A 80 13.89 10.71 -15.68
C ARG A 80 13.85 11.30 -14.27
N VAL A 81 12.68 11.72 -13.78
CA VAL A 81 12.53 12.29 -12.44
C VAL A 81 11.28 11.70 -11.80
N GLU A 82 11.46 11.02 -10.67
CA GLU A 82 10.34 10.60 -9.81
C GLU A 82 9.63 11.83 -9.24
N VAL A 83 8.30 11.91 -9.34
CA VAL A 83 7.53 13.03 -8.78
C VAL A 83 6.43 12.50 -7.86
N LEU A 84 6.50 12.88 -6.59
CA LEU A 84 5.46 12.59 -5.61
C LEU A 84 4.65 13.83 -5.28
N HIS A 85 3.33 13.76 -5.44
CA HIS A 85 2.41 14.82 -5.05
C HIS A 85 1.79 14.56 -3.67
N SER A 86 1.55 15.63 -2.91
CA SER A 86 0.72 15.53 -1.72
C SER A 86 -0.74 15.23 -2.11
N ALA A 87 -1.51 14.59 -1.22
CA ALA A 87 -2.92 14.32 -1.47
C ALA A 87 -3.72 15.60 -1.77
N LYS A 88 -3.43 16.72 -1.08
CA LYS A 88 -4.03 18.02 -1.38
C LYS A 88 -3.71 18.46 -2.82
N ARG A 89 -2.45 18.32 -3.25
CA ARG A 89 -2.07 18.66 -4.62
C ARG A 89 -2.76 17.76 -5.65
N MET A 90 -2.93 16.48 -5.35
CA MET A 90 -3.65 15.55 -6.22
C MET A 90 -5.13 15.91 -6.40
N LEU A 91 -5.78 16.45 -5.35
CA LEU A 91 -7.16 16.95 -5.45
C LEU A 91 -7.29 18.17 -6.37
N GLU A 92 -6.25 18.99 -6.49
CA GLU A 92 -6.20 20.14 -7.39
C GLU A 92 -5.83 19.74 -8.82
N LEU A 93 -4.78 18.93 -8.97
CA LEU A 93 -4.17 18.59 -10.26
C LEU A 93 -4.98 17.57 -11.06
N ARG A 94 -5.62 16.61 -10.36
CA ARG A 94 -6.39 15.51 -10.97
C ARG A 94 -5.60 14.66 -11.97
N ALA A 95 -4.28 14.61 -11.83
CA ALA A 95 -3.41 13.79 -12.65
C ALA A 95 -2.16 13.40 -11.86
N GLY A 96 -1.70 12.16 -12.05
CA GLY A 96 -0.53 11.58 -11.38
C GLY A 96 -0.41 10.11 -11.75
N ASP A 97 0.60 9.41 -11.22
CA ASP A 97 0.84 8.00 -11.52
C ASP A 97 0.40 7.05 -10.39
N CYS A 98 0.93 5.83 -10.35
CA CYS A 98 0.60 4.82 -9.34
C CYS A 98 0.87 5.25 -7.89
N ASP A 99 1.96 5.94 -7.60
CA ASP A 99 2.25 6.36 -6.23
C ASP A 99 1.37 7.53 -5.80
N ASP A 100 1.12 8.49 -6.68
CA ASP A 100 0.27 9.64 -6.49
C ASP A 100 -1.18 9.25 -6.20
N MET A 101 -1.72 8.32 -6.99
CA MET A 101 -3.06 7.78 -6.78
C MET A 101 -3.13 6.99 -5.45
N THR A 102 -2.06 6.29 -5.10
CA THR A 102 -1.92 5.59 -3.81
C THR A 102 -1.86 6.57 -2.64
N ILE A 103 -1.11 7.68 -2.76
CA ILE A 103 -1.00 8.73 -1.76
C ILE A 103 -2.37 9.36 -1.52
N LEU A 104 -3.07 9.75 -2.59
CA LEU A 104 -4.38 10.37 -2.48
C LEU A 104 -5.39 9.44 -1.80
N LEU A 105 -5.55 8.22 -2.33
CA LEU A 105 -6.53 7.27 -1.80
C LEU A 105 -6.21 6.87 -0.36
N GLY A 106 -4.94 6.59 -0.06
CA GLY A 106 -4.49 6.24 1.29
C GLY A 106 -4.74 7.38 2.28
N SER A 107 -4.48 8.62 1.87
CA SER A 107 -4.74 9.81 2.70
C SER A 107 -6.23 10.00 2.97
N MET A 108 -7.09 9.82 1.97
CA MET A 108 -8.54 9.96 2.14
C MET A 108 -9.11 8.89 3.06
N LEU A 109 -8.66 7.64 2.93
CA LEU A 109 -9.08 6.52 3.76
C LEU A 109 -8.64 6.70 5.22
N GLU A 110 -7.35 6.95 5.46
CA GLU A 110 -6.82 7.21 6.81
C GLU A 110 -7.47 8.46 7.42
N ALA A 111 -7.73 9.50 6.62
CA ALA A 111 -8.41 10.71 7.08
C ALA A 111 -9.80 10.44 7.63
N ILE A 112 -10.51 9.39 7.19
CA ILE A 112 -11.83 9.01 7.70
C ILE A 112 -11.80 7.75 8.60
N GLY A 113 -10.61 7.28 8.98
CA GLY A 113 -10.42 6.23 9.98
C GLY A 113 -10.29 4.80 9.42
N HIS A 114 -10.08 4.63 8.12
CA HIS A 114 -9.82 3.33 7.51
C HIS A 114 -8.31 3.06 7.42
N PRO A 115 -7.78 2.07 8.16
CA PRO A 115 -6.34 1.85 8.18
C PRO A 115 -5.84 1.23 6.87
N VAL A 116 -4.71 1.69 6.35
CA VAL A 116 -4.12 1.21 5.09
C VAL A 116 -2.70 0.63 5.25
N ARG A 117 -2.28 -0.15 4.26
CA ARG A 117 -0.88 -0.58 4.05
C ARG A 117 -0.56 -0.55 2.55
N LEU A 118 0.71 -0.46 2.19
CA LEU A 118 1.15 -0.41 0.80
C LEU A 118 1.50 -1.80 0.29
N VAL A 119 1.34 -2.01 -1.01
CA VAL A 119 1.79 -3.20 -1.71
C VAL A 119 2.63 -2.79 -2.91
N LEU A 120 3.89 -3.21 -2.91
CA LEU A 120 4.79 -3.10 -4.05
C LEU A 120 4.68 -4.39 -4.87
N SER A 121 4.68 -4.28 -6.20
CA SER A 121 4.65 -5.44 -7.08
C SER A 121 5.70 -5.36 -8.19
N GLY A 122 6.24 -6.52 -8.54
CA GLY A 122 7.31 -6.66 -9.54
C GLY A 122 7.05 -7.86 -10.46
N ALA A 123 7.33 -7.69 -11.75
CA ALA A 123 7.05 -8.70 -12.77
C ALA A 123 8.09 -9.84 -12.85
N ASN A 124 9.31 -9.61 -12.33
CA ASN A 124 10.42 -10.54 -12.53
C ASN A 124 10.81 -11.28 -11.23
N PRO A 125 10.52 -12.59 -11.11
CA PRO A 125 10.87 -13.36 -9.91
C PRO A 125 12.39 -13.51 -9.71
N ALA A 126 13.20 -13.38 -10.76
CA ALA A 126 14.66 -13.40 -10.65
C ALA A 126 15.25 -12.08 -10.11
N ARG A 127 14.43 -11.03 -9.98
CA ARG A 127 14.81 -9.72 -9.42
C ARG A 127 13.78 -9.30 -8.36
N PRO A 128 13.76 -9.96 -7.19
CA PRO A 128 12.74 -9.73 -6.16
C PRO A 128 12.77 -8.33 -5.55
N ASP A 129 13.86 -7.59 -5.74
CA ASP A 129 14.00 -6.21 -5.27
C ASP A 129 13.66 -5.16 -6.35
N GLN A 130 13.21 -5.60 -7.53
CA GLN A 130 12.80 -4.72 -8.62
C GLN A 130 11.27 -4.63 -8.69
N PHE A 131 10.72 -3.56 -8.12
CA PHE A 131 9.30 -3.25 -8.17
C PHE A 131 9.01 -2.29 -9.33
N SER A 132 7.83 -2.41 -9.93
CA SER A 132 7.38 -1.60 -11.06
C SER A 132 6.03 -0.95 -10.83
N HIS A 133 5.38 -1.24 -9.71
CA HIS A 133 4.04 -0.75 -9.41
C HIS A 133 3.77 -0.75 -7.90
N ILE A 134 3.00 0.24 -7.45
CA ILE A 134 2.56 0.40 -6.06
C ILE A 134 1.04 0.63 -6.03
N TYR A 135 0.39 0.00 -5.06
CA TYR A 135 -1.01 0.26 -4.69
C TYR A 135 -1.16 0.09 -3.18
N LEU A 136 -2.39 0.18 -2.65
CA LEU A 136 -2.65 -0.02 -1.24
C LEU A 136 -3.68 -1.11 -0.96
N GLU A 137 -3.67 -1.60 0.27
CA GLU A 137 -4.73 -2.41 0.84
C GLU A 137 -5.33 -1.67 2.03
N VAL A 138 -6.64 -1.80 2.22
CA VAL A 138 -7.37 -1.24 3.36
C VAL A 138 -7.88 -2.36 4.27
N LEU A 139 -7.86 -2.13 5.58
CA LEU A 139 -8.37 -3.08 6.56
C LEU A 139 -9.87 -2.90 6.75
N TYR A 140 -10.64 -3.95 6.50
CA TYR A 140 -12.07 -4.02 6.77
C TYR A 140 -12.42 -5.39 7.36
N ARG A 141 -13.00 -5.42 8.58
CA ARG A 141 -13.39 -6.66 9.28
C ARG A 141 -12.29 -7.74 9.27
N ASP A 142 -11.09 -7.35 9.71
CA ASP A 142 -9.89 -8.21 9.77
C ASP A 142 -9.38 -8.75 8.43
N GLN A 143 -9.89 -8.22 7.32
CA GLN A 143 -9.44 -8.55 5.96
C GLN A 143 -8.81 -7.34 5.28
N TRP A 144 -7.70 -7.60 4.59
CA TRP A 144 -7.05 -6.61 3.74
C TRP A 144 -7.67 -6.68 2.34
N ILE A 145 -8.25 -5.57 1.90
CA ILE A 145 -8.88 -5.44 0.60
C ILE A 145 -7.96 -4.62 -0.30
N ALA A 146 -7.55 -5.20 -1.44
CA ALA A 146 -6.71 -4.51 -2.42
C ALA A 146 -7.46 -3.39 -3.13
N LEU A 147 -6.81 -2.23 -3.23
CA LEU A 147 -7.31 -1.02 -3.86
C LEU A 147 -6.25 -0.48 -4.82
N ASP A 148 -6.31 -0.93 -6.07
CA ASP A 148 -5.49 -0.42 -7.15
C ASP A 148 -6.29 0.52 -8.05
N ALA A 149 -6.25 1.82 -7.76
CA ALA A 149 -7.05 2.81 -8.47
C ALA A 149 -6.50 3.10 -9.88
N THR A 150 -5.33 2.58 -10.24
CA THR A 150 -4.71 2.78 -11.56
C THR A 150 -5.24 1.82 -12.61
N MET A 151 -5.84 0.72 -12.16
CA MET A 151 -6.33 -0.36 -13.01
C MET A 151 -7.85 -0.31 -13.12
N PRO A 152 -8.45 -0.65 -14.27
CA PRO A 152 -9.90 -0.62 -14.48
C PRO A 152 -10.59 -1.87 -13.88
N HIS A 153 -10.30 -2.14 -12.61
CA HIS A 153 -10.84 -3.28 -11.88
C HIS A 153 -11.56 -2.82 -10.61
N ALA A 154 -12.50 -3.64 -10.15
CA ALA A 154 -13.21 -3.37 -8.90
C ALA A 154 -12.29 -3.54 -7.68
N MET A 155 -12.69 -2.93 -6.56
CA MET A 155 -12.09 -3.16 -5.25
C MET A 155 -11.95 -4.65 -4.96
N GLY A 156 -10.81 -5.04 -4.37
CA GLY A 156 -10.46 -6.43 -4.06
C GLY A 156 -9.65 -7.11 -5.16
N TRP A 157 -9.58 -6.55 -6.36
CA TRP A 157 -8.64 -7.02 -7.37
C TRP A 157 -7.20 -6.71 -6.99
N SER A 158 -6.30 -7.67 -7.18
CA SER A 158 -4.86 -7.46 -7.02
C SER A 158 -4.09 -8.08 -8.19
N SER A 159 -2.99 -7.45 -8.59
CA SER A 159 -2.12 -7.97 -9.64
C SER A 159 -1.63 -9.38 -9.32
N GLN A 160 -1.52 -10.25 -10.32
CA GLN A 160 -0.91 -11.59 -10.19
C GLN A 160 0.62 -11.57 -10.32
N ALA A 161 1.24 -10.38 -10.18
CA ALA A 161 2.68 -10.23 -10.21
C ALA A 161 3.37 -11.23 -9.27
N PRO A 162 4.42 -11.93 -9.75
CA PRO A 162 5.07 -13.00 -9.00
C PRO A 162 5.84 -12.50 -7.78
N VAL A 163 6.20 -11.22 -7.76
CA VAL A 163 6.86 -10.57 -6.62
C VAL A 163 5.92 -9.55 -6.02
N LYS A 164 5.65 -9.68 -4.72
CA LYS A 164 4.90 -8.70 -3.92
C LYS A 164 5.62 -8.43 -2.61
N LYS A 165 5.62 -7.17 -2.18
CA LYS A 165 6.09 -6.77 -0.87
C LYS A 165 5.05 -5.87 -0.20
N VAL A 166 4.56 -6.30 0.96
CA VAL A 166 3.65 -5.51 1.79
C VAL A 166 4.49 -4.60 2.69
N VAL A 167 4.15 -3.31 2.73
CA VAL A 167 4.79 -2.32 3.58
C VAL A 167 3.74 -1.71 4.51
N PRO A 168 3.80 -1.96 5.82
CA PRO A 168 2.87 -1.35 6.77
C PRO A 168 3.13 0.16 6.87
N LEU A 169 2.07 0.96 7.03
CA LEU A 169 2.25 2.35 7.41
C LEU A 169 2.74 2.41 8.88
N PRO A 170 3.84 3.12 9.18
CA PRO A 170 4.30 3.25 10.56
C PRO A 170 3.26 4.00 11.39
N ARG A 171 2.62 3.31 12.34
CA ARG A 171 1.68 3.92 13.29
C ARG A 171 2.45 4.44 14.49
N ARG A 172 2.12 5.65 14.95
CA ARG A 172 2.53 6.05 16.31
C ARG A 172 1.79 5.12 17.27
N VAL A 173 2.54 4.36 18.05
CA VAL A 173 1.99 3.72 19.25
C VAL A 173 1.54 4.88 20.13
N ALA A 174 0.24 5.18 20.13
CA ALA A 174 -0.33 6.00 21.19
C ALA A 174 0.00 5.26 22.48
N ALA A 175 0.54 5.97 23.47
CA ALA A 175 0.67 5.47 24.83
C ALA A 175 -0.75 5.17 25.33
N ALA A 176 -1.27 4.00 24.99
CA ALA A 176 -2.56 3.49 25.41
C ALA A 176 -2.33 2.54 26.59
N ASP A 177 -1.77 3.10 27.67
CA ASP A 177 -2.14 2.68 29.01
C ASP A 177 -3.24 3.65 29.45
N SER A 178 -4.34 3.10 29.97
CA SER A 178 -5.56 3.78 30.42
C SER A 178 -6.51 4.33 29.34
N MET A 179 -7.36 3.46 28.81
CA MET A 179 -8.82 3.69 28.81
C MET A 179 -9.51 2.39 28.45
N SER A 180 -9.75 1.58 29.47
CA SER A 180 -10.67 0.45 29.40
C SER A 180 -12.08 1.00 29.27
N LEU A 181 -12.75 0.83 28.12
CA LEU A 181 -14.20 0.90 28.07
C LEU A 181 -14.73 -0.18 27.09
N HIS A 182 -15.25 -1.22 27.73
CA HIS A 182 -16.19 -2.26 27.32
C HIS A 182 -16.28 -2.73 25.86
N GLY A 183 -15.98 -4.03 25.70
CA GLY A 183 -16.61 -4.90 24.71
C GLY A 183 -15.69 -5.33 23.57
N LEU A 184 -14.60 -6.04 23.88
CA LEU A 184 -13.64 -6.50 22.88
C LEU A 184 -13.20 -7.94 23.14
N ASP A 185 -13.74 -8.86 22.33
CA ASP A 185 -12.96 -9.99 21.80
C ASP A 185 -12.09 -9.53 20.62
N ALA A 186 -11.49 -8.34 20.73
CA ALA A 186 -10.48 -7.88 19.79
C ALA A 186 -9.15 -8.51 20.22
N VAL A 187 -8.73 -9.52 19.46
CA VAL A 187 -7.35 -10.02 19.50
C VAL A 187 -6.47 -8.95 18.85
N PRO A 188 -5.65 -8.18 19.59
CA PRO A 188 -4.87 -7.10 19.00
C PRO A 188 -3.53 -7.65 18.50
N GLU A 189 -3.12 -7.24 17.30
CA GLU A 189 -1.72 -7.00 16.88
C GLU A 189 -0.65 -8.06 17.27
N ARG A 190 -0.73 -9.30 16.78
CA ARG A 190 0.32 -10.31 17.06
C ARG A 190 0.89 -11.12 15.89
N VAL A 191 0.60 -10.79 14.62
CA VAL A 191 0.98 -11.68 13.50
C VAL A 191 2.29 -11.31 12.79
N SER A 192 2.88 -10.12 12.95
CA SER A 192 4.16 -9.78 12.28
C SER A 192 5.42 -9.94 13.14
N LEU A 193 5.34 -9.78 14.46
CA LEU A 193 6.52 -9.79 15.35
C LEU A 193 7.24 -11.15 15.41
N LEU A 194 6.52 -12.26 15.28
CA LEU A 194 7.09 -13.60 15.44
C LEU A 194 7.88 -14.07 14.21
N PRO A 195 7.37 -13.94 12.97
CA PRO A 195 8.18 -14.16 11.77
C PRO A 195 9.43 -13.28 11.70
N ASP A 196 9.30 -11.99 12.04
CA ASP A 196 10.43 -11.05 12.06
C ASP A 196 11.47 -11.42 13.12
N LEU A 197 11.02 -11.82 14.31
CA LEU A 197 11.91 -12.30 15.38
C LEU A 197 12.61 -13.61 14.97
N LEU A 198 11.93 -14.52 14.28
CA LEU A 198 12.52 -15.76 13.79
C LEU A 198 13.54 -15.51 12.68
N CYS A 199 13.27 -14.57 11.79
CA CYS A 199 14.22 -14.10 10.78
C CYS A 199 15.45 -13.47 11.43
N ALA A 200 15.24 -12.60 12.43
CA ALA A 200 16.31 -11.99 13.21
C ALA A 200 17.14 -13.03 13.98
N ILE A 201 16.52 -14.05 14.59
CA ILE A 201 17.25 -15.15 15.25
C ILE A 201 18.08 -15.98 14.24
N ARG A 202 17.67 -15.98 12.97
CA ARG A 202 18.36 -16.70 11.90
C ARG A 202 19.60 -15.95 11.39
N HIS A 203 19.58 -14.63 11.35
CA HIS A 203 20.60 -13.83 10.64
C HIS A 203 21.15 -12.59 11.39
N GLU A 204 20.55 -12.15 12.49
CA GLU A 204 20.89 -10.88 13.17
C GLU A 204 21.58 -11.06 14.53
N VAL A 205 22.23 -9.99 15.00
CA VAL A 205 22.76 -9.87 16.38
C VAL A 205 21.65 -9.37 17.30
N PHE A 206 21.44 -10.05 18.43
CA PHE A 206 20.68 -9.47 19.53
C PHE A 206 21.64 -8.92 20.57
N LYS A 207 21.47 -7.65 20.95
CA LYS A 207 22.16 -7.10 22.12
C LYS A 207 21.53 -7.68 23.40
N PRO A 208 22.27 -7.78 24.52
CA PRO A 208 21.65 -8.01 25.81
C PRO A 208 20.51 -7.01 26.04
N HIS A 209 19.41 -7.47 26.64
CA HIS A 209 18.21 -6.65 26.91
C HIS A 209 17.45 -6.14 25.66
N ASP A 210 17.56 -6.82 24.52
CA ASP A 210 16.85 -6.43 23.28
C ASP A 210 15.31 -6.38 23.47
N PRO A 211 14.65 -5.26 23.14
CA PRO A 211 13.22 -5.06 23.39
C PRO A 211 12.34 -6.12 22.72
N ARG A 212 12.75 -6.70 21.58
CA ARG A 212 11.99 -7.75 20.88
C ARG A 212 11.86 -9.02 21.73
N ILE A 213 12.91 -9.37 22.49
CA ILE A 213 12.92 -10.51 23.41
C ILE A 213 12.04 -10.24 24.63
N LYS A 214 12.04 -8.99 25.15
CA LYS A 214 11.13 -8.57 26.23
C LYS A 214 9.67 -8.72 25.82
N THR A 215 9.32 -8.26 24.61
CA THR A 215 7.98 -8.36 24.06
C THR A 215 7.55 -9.82 23.89
N LEU A 216 8.42 -10.68 23.34
CA LEU A 216 8.15 -12.12 23.25
C LEU A 216 7.91 -12.74 24.64
N TRP A 217 8.75 -12.39 25.61
CA TRP A 217 8.60 -12.88 26.99
C TRP A 217 7.24 -12.51 27.59
N GLN A 218 6.83 -11.25 27.45
CA GLN A 218 5.52 -10.77 27.93
C GLN A 218 4.36 -11.49 27.24
N ILE A 219 4.45 -11.69 25.92
CA ILE A 219 3.47 -12.43 25.11
C ILE A 219 3.28 -13.85 25.65
N LEU A 220 4.38 -14.58 25.85
CA LEU A 220 4.36 -15.96 26.30
C LEU A 220 3.94 -16.08 27.77
N ARG A 221 4.29 -15.10 28.61
CA ARG A 221 3.84 -15.03 30.01
C ARG A 221 2.33 -14.83 30.10
N HIS A 222 1.80 -13.86 29.37
CA HIS A 222 0.37 -13.54 29.37
C HIS A 222 -0.49 -14.69 28.86
N ARG A 223 0.03 -15.52 27.94
CA ARG A 223 -0.68 -16.71 27.42
C ARG A 223 -0.42 -17.99 28.24
N HIS A 224 0.26 -17.88 29.39
CA HIS A 224 0.68 -19.03 30.20
C HIS A 224 1.50 -20.08 29.43
N LEU A 225 2.19 -19.67 28.34
CA LEU A 225 2.97 -20.57 27.48
C LEU A 225 4.42 -20.73 27.95
N LEU A 226 4.97 -19.77 28.71
CA LEU A 226 6.31 -19.90 29.30
C LEU A 226 6.42 -21.13 30.20
N GLN A 227 5.35 -21.46 30.93
CA GLN A 227 5.31 -22.62 31.84
C GLN A 227 5.26 -23.95 31.09
N LYS A 228 4.87 -23.95 29.81
CA LYS A 228 4.78 -25.17 28.98
C LYS A 228 6.13 -25.63 28.45
N SER A 229 7.19 -24.82 28.54
CA SER A 229 8.52 -25.19 28.03
C SER A 229 9.65 -24.56 28.84
N ALA A 230 10.21 -25.34 29.78
CA ALA A 230 11.40 -24.96 30.54
C ALA A 230 12.60 -24.65 29.61
N TRP A 231 12.70 -25.35 28.48
CA TRP A 231 13.72 -25.09 27.46
C TRP A 231 13.58 -23.69 26.87
N LEU A 232 12.36 -23.28 26.46
CA LEU A 232 12.13 -21.97 25.87
C LEU A 232 12.44 -20.85 26.87
N GLN A 233 12.02 -21.03 28.11
CA GLN A 233 12.31 -20.11 29.19
C GLN A 233 13.83 -19.92 29.37
N ALA A 234 14.60 -21.01 29.41
CA ALA A 234 16.05 -20.96 29.55
C ALA A 234 16.74 -20.32 28.33
N VAL A 235 16.22 -20.55 27.11
CA VAL A 235 16.72 -19.91 25.89
C VAL A 235 16.48 -18.41 25.93
N LEU A 236 15.25 -17.97 26.22
CA LEU A 236 14.93 -16.54 26.26
C LEU A 236 15.69 -15.80 27.37
N GLN A 237 15.88 -16.43 28.54
CA GLN A 237 16.71 -15.85 29.62
C GLN A 237 18.16 -15.68 29.18
N ARG A 238 18.72 -16.68 28.48
CA ARG A 238 20.09 -16.61 27.98
C ARG A 238 20.25 -15.51 26.94
N VAL A 239 19.35 -15.43 25.96
CA VAL A 239 19.37 -14.40 24.92
C VAL A 239 19.16 -13.01 25.55
N TRP A 240 18.29 -12.89 26.54
CA TRP A 240 18.08 -11.64 27.27
C TRP A 240 19.34 -11.18 28.01
N ARG A 241 20.02 -12.08 28.73
CA ARG A 241 21.20 -11.77 29.55
C ARG A 241 22.49 -11.57 28.74
N GLN A 242 22.72 -12.42 27.75
CA GLN A 242 23.99 -12.50 27.03
C GLN A 242 23.90 -11.96 25.59
N GLY A 243 22.70 -11.65 25.10
CA GLY A 243 22.48 -11.38 23.69
C GLY A 243 22.62 -12.63 22.82
N LEU A 244 22.64 -12.41 21.51
CA LEU A 244 22.84 -13.44 20.50
C LEU A 244 23.89 -12.93 19.50
N ALA A 245 25.08 -13.55 19.47
CA ALA A 245 26.10 -13.21 18.47
C ALA A 245 25.62 -13.55 17.05
N ALA A 246 26.03 -12.74 16.06
CA ALA A 246 25.78 -12.94 14.61
C ALA A 246 26.47 -14.21 14.10
N LYS A 247 25.82 -15.34 14.34
CA LYS A 247 26.14 -16.62 13.71
C LYS A 247 24.81 -17.26 13.30
N PRO A 248 24.72 -17.89 12.12
CA PRO A 248 23.49 -18.52 11.68
C PRO A 248 23.08 -19.65 12.63
N ARG A 249 21.86 -19.61 13.18
CA ARG A 249 21.33 -20.61 14.13
C ARG A 249 20.08 -21.32 13.59
N PRO A 250 20.17 -22.03 12.45
CA PRO A 250 19.01 -22.63 11.78
C PRO A 250 18.34 -23.74 12.60
N ARG A 251 19.05 -24.37 13.54
CA ARG A 251 18.47 -25.38 14.45
C ARG A 251 17.61 -24.73 15.54
N LEU A 252 18.03 -23.57 16.05
CA LEU A 252 17.29 -22.81 17.05
C LEU A 252 16.01 -22.23 16.45
N ALA A 253 16.12 -21.57 15.29
CA ALA A 253 14.98 -21.01 14.56
C ALA A 253 13.92 -22.08 14.25
N ARG A 254 14.31 -23.22 13.66
CA ARG A 254 13.38 -24.34 13.36
C ARG A 254 12.70 -24.97 14.57
N ARG A 255 13.32 -24.90 15.75
CA ARG A 255 12.72 -25.42 17.00
C ARG A 255 11.72 -24.42 17.58
N LEU A 256 12.03 -23.12 17.50
CA LEU A 256 11.10 -22.05 17.87
C LEU A 256 9.89 -21.99 16.93
N GLU A 257 10.11 -22.10 15.62
CA GLU A 257 9.05 -22.19 14.60
C GLU A 257 8.07 -23.32 14.90
N ARG A 258 8.58 -24.53 15.19
CA ARG A 258 7.71 -25.68 15.55
C ARG A 258 6.87 -25.41 16.79
N LEU A 259 7.48 -24.92 17.87
CA LEU A 259 6.76 -24.58 19.10
C LEU A 259 5.70 -23.50 18.87
N PHE A 260 6.02 -22.49 18.05
CA PHE A 260 5.08 -21.41 17.76
C PHE A 260 3.95 -21.85 16.84
N HIS A 261 4.18 -22.77 15.90
CA HIS A 261 3.10 -23.41 15.14
C HIS A 261 2.22 -24.30 16.02
N GLU A 262 2.82 -25.13 16.89
CA GLU A 262 2.08 -25.97 17.85
C GLU A 262 1.18 -25.14 18.77
N TRP A 263 1.65 -23.95 19.19
CA TRP A 263 0.89 -23.03 20.03
C TRP A 263 0.00 -22.07 19.26
N ARG A 264 -0.18 -22.27 17.94
CA ARG A 264 -0.97 -21.41 17.04
C ARG A 264 -0.59 -19.93 17.15
N LEU A 265 0.68 -19.65 17.43
CA LEU A 265 1.26 -18.32 17.44
C LEU A 265 1.73 -17.89 16.04
N LEU A 266 1.98 -18.86 15.15
CA LEU A 266 2.25 -18.63 13.73
C LEU A 266 1.13 -19.28 12.91
N VAL A 267 0.51 -18.50 12.02
CA VAL A 267 -0.40 -19.05 11.02
C VAL A 267 0.44 -19.81 9.99
N PRO A 268 0.09 -21.06 9.63
CA PRO A 268 0.79 -21.76 8.55
C PRO A 268 0.66 -20.95 7.27
N GLU A 269 1.77 -20.72 6.56
CA GLU A 269 1.69 -20.23 5.19
C GLU A 269 0.81 -21.18 4.37
N PRO A 270 -0.11 -20.67 3.54
CA PRO A 270 -0.88 -21.54 2.67
C PRO A 270 0.09 -22.34 1.81
N ALA A 271 0.03 -23.66 1.92
CA ALA A 271 0.87 -24.56 1.16
C ALA A 271 0.70 -24.25 -0.33
N LEU A 272 1.77 -23.79 -0.98
CA LEU A 272 1.88 -23.72 -2.42
C LEU A 272 1.51 -25.09 -2.98
N THR A 273 0.32 -25.20 -3.58
CA THR A 273 -0.05 -26.35 -4.40
C THR A 273 0.99 -26.47 -5.50
N ARG A 274 1.86 -27.49 -5.39
CA ARG A 274 2.77 -27.87 -6.47
C ARG A 274 1.95 -28.06 -7.75
N PRO A 275 2.29 -27.42 -8.88
CA PRO A 275 1.69 -27.77 -10.15
C PRO A 275 2.04 -29.22 -10.48
N LYS A 276 1.03 -30.01 -10.89
CA LYS A 276 1.20 -31.37 -11.42
C LYS A 276 2.23 -31.36 -12.56
N PRO A 277 3.03 -32.43 -12.73
CA PRO A 277 3.99 -32.50 -13.83
C PRO A 277 3.26 -32.42 -15.17
N ALA A 278 3.85 -31.66 -16.08
CA ALA A 278 3.34 -31.36 -17.41
C ALA A 278 3.07 -32.64 -18.21
N LEU A 279 1.90 -32.67 -18.87
CA LEU A 279 1.65 -33.59 -19.98
C LEU A 279 2.68 -33.33 -21.08
N THR A 280 3.24 -34.42 -21.59
CA THR A 280 4.20 -34.48 -22.71
C THR A 280 3.69 -33.79 -23.98
N PRO A 281 4.58 -33.26 -24.83
CA PRO A 281 4.22 -32.48 -26.00
C PRO A 281 3.74 -33.39 -27.14
N ALA A 282 2.43 -33.49 -27.31
CA ALA A 282 1.82 -34.07 -28.51
C ALA A 282 1.22 -32.96 -29.37
N ALA A 283 1.68 -32.90 -30.62
CA ALA A 283 1.14 -32.17 -31.76
C ALA A 283 1.08 -30.63 -31.65
N MET A 284 2.15 -29.98 -32.11
CA MET A 284 2.06 -28.66 -32.74
C MET A 284 1.04 -28.73 -33.89
N GLN A 285 -0.18 -28.23 -33.67
CA GLN A 285 -1.04 -27.82 -34.76
C GLN A 285 -0.65 -26.40 -35.16
N SER A 286 -0.19 -26.28 -36.39
CA SER A 286 0.19 -25.02 -37.05
C SER A 286 -0.94 -23.99 -36.97
N LEU A 287 -0.72 -22.91 -36.21
CA LEU A 287 -1.54 -21.71 -36.30
C LEU A 287 -1.29 -21.07 -37.66
N ARG A 288 -2.31 -21.05 -38.52
CA ARG A 288 -2.28 -20.32 -39.80
C ARG A 288 -2.25 -18.81 -39.53
N PRO A 289 -1.46 -18.01 -40.27
CA PRO A 289 -1.45 -16.57 -40.11
C PRO A 289 -2.80 -15.97 -40.54
N VAL A 290 -3.37 -15.12 -39.68
CA VAL A 290 -4.57 -14.34 -39.98
C VAL A 290 -4.16 -13.21 -40.93
N ALA A 291 -4.75 -13.16 -42.12
CA ALA A 291 -4.54 -12.08 -43.07
C ALA A 291 -5.15 -10.77 -42.54
N LEU A 292 -4.32 -9.74 -42.38
CA LEU A 292 -4.77 -8.38 -42.05
C LEU A 292 -5.40 -7.75 -43.31
N LYS A 293 -6.65 -7.29 -43.20
CA LYS A 293 -7.30 -6.47 -44.23
C LYS A 293 -6.78 -5.02 -44.13
N PRO A 294 -6.39 -4.38 -45.25
CA PRO A 294 -6.00 -2.98 -45.23
C PRO A 294 -7.22 -2.10 -44.92
N VAL A 295 -7.10 -1.26 -43.89
CA VAL A 295 -8.05 -0.19 -43.58
C VAL A 295 -7.76 0.97 -44.54
N GLY A 296 -8.78 1.44 -45.25
CA GLY A 296 -8.67 2.51 -46.24
C GLY A 296 -8.11 3.82 -45.67
N SER A 297 -7.51 4.62 -46.53
CA SER A 297 -6.88 5.90 -46.18
C SER A 297 -7.89 6.86 -45.52
N VAL A 298 -7.56 7.29 -44.30
CA VAL A 298 -8.31 8.33 -43.59
C VAL A 298 -7.98 9.68 -44.24
N ARG A 299 -8.98 10.34 -44.84
CA ARG A 299 -8.82 11.71 -45.34
C ARG A 299 -8.69 12.67 -44.16
N PRO A 300 -7.73 13.62 -44.17
CA PRO A 300 -7.64 14.62 -43.13
C PRO A 300 -8.88 15.53 -43.15
N VAL A 301 -9.49 15.73 -41.99
CA VAL A 301 -10.56 16.70 -41.79
C VAL A 301 -9.98 18.10 -42.01
N LYS A 302 -10.52 18.86 -42.97
CA LYS A 302 -10.20 20.28 -43.13
C LYS A 302 -10.65 21.02 -41.87
N MET A 303 -9.71 21.60 -41.12
CA MET A 303 -10.02 22.60 -40.11
C MET A 303 -10.71 23.79 -40.81
N GLN A 304 -11.98 24.03 -40.48
CA GLN A 304 -12.60 25.32 -40.79
C GLN A 304 -11.91 26.38 -39.93
N SER A 305 -11.44 27.48 -40.54
CA SER A 305 -10.95 28.61 -39.76
C SER A 305 -12.12 29.18 -38.96
N MET A 306 -11.90 29.35 -37.66
CA MET A 306 -12.84 30.11 -36.84
C MET A 306 -12.85 31.54 -37.36
N ARG A 307 -14.02 32.05 -37.74
CA ARG A 307 -14.21 33.48 -37.99
C ARG A 307 -13.86 34.23 -36.71
N ALA A 308 -13.00 35.23 -36.84
CA ALA A 308 -12.75 36.19 -35.78
C ALA A 308 -14.09 36.82 -35.38
N VAL A 309 -14.46 36.69 -34.12
CA VAL A 309 -15.56 37.45 -33.54
C VAL A 309 -15.05 38.87 -33.37
N GLU A 310 -15.51 39.77 -34.25
CA GLU A 310 -15.32 41.20 -34.11
C GLU A 310 -16.05 41.66 -32.84
N LEU A 311 -15.29 42.03 -31.81
CA LEU A 311 -15.81 42.73 -30.64
C LEU A 311 -16.26 44.12 -31.10
N GLN A 312 -17.56 44.32 -31.28
CA GLN A 312 -18.10 45.66 -31.48
C GLN A 312 -17.91 46.50 -30.21
N PRO A 313 -17.35 47.72 -30.30
CA PRO A 313 -17.27 48.61 -29.15
C PRO A 313 -18.69 49.10 -28.80
N HIS A 314 -19.10 48.83 -27.57
CA HIS A 314 -20.30 49.42 -26.98
C HIS A 314 -20.20 50.94 -27.01
N ALA A 315 -21.06 51.57 -27.82
CA ALA A 315 -21.25 53.01 -27.83
C ALA A 315 -21.82 53.48 -26.49
N LEU A 316 -21.12 54.43 -25.86
CA LEU A 316 -21.65 55.30 -24.82
C LEU A 316 -22.89 56.03 -25.36
N ARG A 317 -24.07 55.69 -24.85
CA ARG A 317 -25.25 56.56 -24.94
C ARG A 317 -25.20 57.55 -23.77
N SER A 318 -24.85 58.79 -24.07
CA SER A 318 -25.27 59.93 -23.26
C SER A 318 -26.77 60.18 -23.47
N PRO A 319 -27.52 60.59 -22.44
CA PRO A 319 -28.94 60.91 -22.58
C PRO A 319 -29.12 62.35 -23.08
N ARG A 320 -29.97 62.57 -24.09
CA ARG A 320 -31.10 63.54 -24.07
C ARG A 320 -31.73 63.71 -25.47
N LYS A 321 -33.05 63.47 -25.48
CA LYS A 321 -34.12 63.84 -26.43
C LYS A 321 -33.80 63.91 -27.91
#